data_AF-A0A2A2D1I9-F1
#
_entry.id   AF-A0A2A2D1I9-F1
#
_cell.length_a   1.000
_cell.length_b   1.000
_cell.length_c   1.000
_cell.angle_alpha   90.00
_cell.angle_beta   90.00
_cell.angle_gamma   90.00
#
_symmetry.space_group_name_H-M   'P 1'
#
loop_
_entity.id
_entity.type
_entity.pdbx_description
1 polymer ?
#
loop_
_entity_poly.entity_id
_entity_poly.type
_entity_poly.pdbx_seq_one_letter_code
_entity_poly.pdbx_strand_id
1 'polypeptide(L)' 'MCCPTLGEAARALGTTQPVLAAQIARLEHDLGKHLLERAGRGRGMQATQFGARVVTAVQ' A
#
# COMPACT_ATOMS: atom_id res chain seq x y z
N MET A 1 8.08 -7.06 -0.39
CA MET A 1 7.45 -5.81 0.08
C MET A 1 8.53 -5.03 0.83
N CYS A 2 9.21 -4.08 0.17
CA CYS A 2 10.52 -3.58 0.64
C CYS A 2 10.44 -2.55 1.77
N CYS A 3 9.25 -2.00 2.07
CA CYS A 3 9.11 -0.82 2.92
C CYS A 3 8.03 -1.01 3.99
N PRO A 4 8.35 -0.93 5.30
CA PRO A 4 7.37 -0.99 6.38
C PRO A 4 6.43 0.22 6.48
N THR A 5 6.75 1.36 5.85
CA THR A 5 5.92 2.58 5.92
C THR A 5 5.66 3.22 4.55
N LEU A 6 4.58 4.02 4.43
CA LEU A 6 4.30 4.77 3.19
C LEU A 6 5.38 5.81 2.86
N GLY A 7 6.03 6.40 3.88
CA GLY A 7 7.10 7.37 3.67
C GLY A 7 8.31 6.71 3.01
N GLU A 8 8.72 5.53 3.50
CA GLU A 8 9.81 4.77 2.91
C GLU A 8 9.47 4.26 1.51
N ALA A 9 8.24 3.78 1.30
CA ALA A 9 7.76 3.35 -0.01
C ALA A 9 7.75 4.52 -1.01
N ALA A 10 7.26 5.68 -0.60
CA ALA A 10 7.25 6.87 -1.44
C ALA A 10 8.67 7.31 -1.83
N ARG A 11 9.61 7.30 -0.89
CA ARG A 11 11.03 7.59 -1.16
C ARG A 11 11.63 6.60 -2.16
N ALA A 12 11.36 5.31 -1.99
CA ALA A 12 11.85 4.27 -2.91
C ALA A 12 11.26 4.41 -4.32
N LEU A 13 10.04 4.93 -4.43
CA LEU A 13 9.34 5.18 -5.70
C LEU A 13 9.61 6.57 -6.29
N GLY A 14 10.46 7.40 -5.66
CA GLY A 14 10.75 8.76 -6.11
C GLY A 14 9.54 9.71 -6.06
N THR A 15 8.58 9.45 -5.17
CA THR A 15 7.37 10.25 -4.98
C THR A 15 7.26 10.76 -3.53
N THR A 16 6.18 11.47 -3.22
CA THR A 16 5.88 11.94 -1.87
C THR A 16 4.86 11.03 -1.19
N GLN A 17 4.93 10.93 0.13
CA GLN A 17 3.99 10.13 0.92
C GLN A 17 2.51 10.50 0.67
N PRO A 18 2.10 11.79 0.60
CA PRO A 18 0.72 12.16 0.30
C PRO A 18 0.26 11.71 -1.09
N VAL A 19 1.13 11.82 -2.11
CA VAL A 19 0.81 11.38 -3.48
C VAL A 19 0.60 9.86 -3.50
N LEU A 20 1.52 9.10 -2.90
CA LEU A 20 1.39 7.65 -2.83
C LEU A 20 0.14 7.21 -2.05
N ALA A 21 -0.16 7.88 -0.93
CA ALA A 21 -1.37 7.61 -0.14
C ALA A 21 -2.65 7.87 -0.95
N ALA A 22 -2.70 8.97 -1.72
CA ALA A 22 -3.84 9.29 -2.56
C ALA A 22 -4.02 8.28 -3.70
N GLN A 23 -2.93 7.82 -4.32
CA GLN A 23 -2.97 6.79 -5.36
C GLN A 23 -3.49 5.45 -4.82
N ILE A 24 -3.02 5.02 -3.64
CA ILE A 24 -3.51 3.81 -2.98
C ILE A 24 -4.99 3.96 -2.61
N ALA A 25 -5.38 5.09 -2.01
CA ALA A 25 -6.78 5.33 -1.63
C ALA A 25 -7.71 5.28 -2.84
N ARG A 26 -7.29 5.83 -3.99
CA ARG A 26 -8.03 5.73 -5.25
C ARG A 26 -8.17 4.28 -5.71
N LEU A 27 -7.09 3.49 -5.69
CA LEU A 27 -7.16 2.07 -6.06
C LEU A 27 -8.09 1.28 -5.14
N GLU A 28 -8.01 1.50 -3.82
CA GLU A 28 -8.89 0.83 -2.86
C GLU A 28 -10.36 1.22 -3.04
N HIS A 29 -10.63 2.49 -3.38
CA HIS A 29 -11.96 2.97 -3.74
C HIS A 29 -12.48 2.30 -5.01
N ASP A 30 -11.68 2.29 -6.09
CA ASP A 30 -12.07 1.73 -7.39
C ASP A 30 -12.27 0.21 -7.31
N LEU A 31 -11.55 -0.48 -6.43
CA LEU A 31 -11.69 -1.91 -6.16
C LEU A 31 -12.72 -2.26 -5.07
N GLY A 32 -13.23 -1.25 -4.34
CA GLY A 32 -14.16 -1.40 -3.23
C GLY A 32 -13.62 -2.17 -2.02
N LYS A 33 -12.30 -2.37 -1.92
CA LYS A 33 -11.65 -3.17 -0.87
C LYS A 33 -10.26 -2.64 -0.54
N HIS A 34 -9.89 -2.71 0.73
CA HIS A 34 -8.54 -2.35 1.19
C HIS A 34 -7.48 -3.34 0.69
N LEU A 35 -6.39 -2.80 0.17
CA LEU A 35 -5.22 -3.54 -0.30
C LEU A 35 -4.18 -3.68 0.82
N LEU A 36 -4.09 -2.69 1.70
CA LEU A 36 -3.10 -2.63 2.78
C LEU A 36 -3.74 -2.55 4.16
N GLU A 37 -3.19 -3.28 5.12
CA GLU A 37 -3.41 -3.05 6.54
C GLU A 37 -2.54 -1.89 7.03
N ARG A 38 -3.13 -1.00 7.83
CA ARG A 38 -2.42 0.16 8.40
C ARG A 38 -1.29 -0.29 9.32
N ALA A 39 -0.19 0.46 9.28
CA ALA A 39 0.88 0.31 10.26
C ALA A 39 0.36 0.63 11.67
N GLY A 40 0.80 -0.16 12.64
CA GLY A 40 0.55 0.05 14.07
C GLY A 40 1.85 0.19 14.84
N ARG A 41 1.78 0.45 16.16
CA ARG A 41 2.98 0.46 17.00
C ARG A 41 3.71 -0.89 16.89
N GLY A 42 4.94 -0.86 16.38
CA GLY A 42 5.77 -2.06 16.18
C GLY A 42 5.38 -2.96 14.99
N ARG A 43 4.39 -2.57 14.17
CA ARG A 43 3.95 -3.34 12.99
C ARG A 43 3.96 -2.44 11.76
N GLY A 44 4.82 -2.75 10.78
CA GLY A 44 4.80 -2.12 9.45
C GLY A 44 3.53 -2.47 8.67
N MET A 45 3.27 -1.76 7.58
CA MET A 45 2.14 -2.06 6.71
C MET A 45 2.26 -3.48 6.13
N GLN A 46 1.12 -4.13 5.94
CA GLN A 46 1.03 -5.47 5.36
C GLN A 46 -0.01 -5.49 4.25
N ALA A 47 0.14 -6.36 3.25
CA ALA A 47 -0.95 -6.62 2.32
C ALA A 47 -2.09 -7.31 3.04
N THR A 48 -3.33 -6.90 2.75
CA THR A 48 -4.50 -7.72 3.06
C THR A 48 -4.48 -8.99 2.21
N GLN A 49 -5.32 -9.98 2.53
CA GLN A 49 -5.51 -11.14 1.66
C GLN A 49 -5.95 -10.72 0.25
N PHE A 50 -6.78 -9.69 0.14
CA PHE A 50 -7.19 -9.14 -1.16
C PHE A 50 -6.02 -8.47 -1.88
N GLY A 51 -5.22 -7.65 -1.18
CA GLY A 51 -4.02 -7.03 -1.73
C GLY A 51 -3.02 -8.05 -2.26
N ALA A 52 -2.82 -9.17 -1.55
CA ALA A 52 -1.97 -10.26 -2.02
C ALA A 52 -2.49 -10.88 -3.34
N ARG A 53 -3.80 -11.10 -3.46
CA ARG A 53 -4.42 -11.60 -4.70
C ARG A 53 -4.27 -10.62 -5.86
N VAL A 54 -4.41 -9.32 -5.60
CA VAL A 54 -4.23 -8.28 -6.62
C VAL A 54 -2.78 -8.28 -7.13
N VAL A 55 -1.79 -8.38 -6.24
CA VAL A 55 -0.38 -8.49 -6.64
C VAL A 55 -0.16 -9.70 -7.54
N THR A 56 -0.70 -10.88 -7.17
CA THR A 56 -0.59 -12.08 -8.01
C THR A 56 -1.27 -11.93 -9.37
N ALA A 57 -2.34 -11.14 -9.47
CA ALA A 57 -3.08 -10.95 -10.72
C ALA A 57 -2.39 -9.98 -11.71
N VAL A 58 -1.43 -9.17 -11.25
CA VAL A 58 -0.71 -8.18 -12.08
C VAL A 58 0.76 -8.57 -12.35
N GLN A 59 1.18 -9.76 -11.90
CA GLN A 59 2.47 -10.37 -12.20
C GLN A 59 2.39 -11.23 -13.46
#